data_AF-A0A1H8YYF5-F1
#
_entry.id   AF-A0A1H8YYF5-F1
#
_cell.length_a   1.000
_cell.length_b   1.000
_cell.length_c   1.000
_cell.angle_alpha   90.00
_cell.angle_beta   90.00
_cell.angle_gamma   90.00
#
_symmetry.space_group_name_H-M   'P 1'
#
loop_
_entity.id
_entity.type
_entity.pdbx_description
1 polymer ?
#
loop_
_entity_poly.entity_id
_entity_poly.type
_entity_poly.pdbx_seq_one_letter_code
_entity_poly.pdbx_strand_id
1 'polypeptide(L)' 'MNQKTVYQYDAEGWYMGETLADADPMVPGNWLLPALTTETKPPIFTANKTPKWVGYKWKLVSQQE' A
#
# COMPACT_ATOMS: atom_id res chain seq x y z
N MET A 1 -19.32 -7.28 -7.02
CA MET A 1 -18.11 -7.42 -6.20
C MET A 1 -17.78 -6.05 -5.64
N ASN A 2 -17.65 -5.91 -4.33
CA ASN A 2 -17.33 -4.63 -3.70
C ASN A 2 -15.82 -4.59 -3.50
N GLN A 3 -15.14 -3.66 -4.18
CA GLN A 3 -13.67 -3.59 -4.21
C GLN A 3 -13.20 -2.24 -3.69
N LYS A 4 -12.05 -2.25 -3.02
CA LYS A 4 -11.38 -1.06 -2.49
C LYS A 4 -9.96 -0.98 -3.00
N THR A 5 -9.54 0.20 -3.42
CA THR A 5 -8.14 0.46 -3.77
C THR A 5 -7.27 0.42 -2.51
N VAL A 6 -6.21 -0.38 -2.59
CA VAL A 6 -5.18 -0.53 -1.56
C VAL A 6 -3.81 -0.41 -2.22
N TYR A 7 -2.79 -0.19 -1.41
CA TYR A 7 -1.46 0.17 -1.86
C TYR A 7 -0.48 -0.94 -1.51
N GLN A 8 0.11 -1.55 -2.53
CA GLN A 8 1.03 -2.67 -2.38
C GLN A 8 2.47 -2.19 -2.17
N TYR A 9 3.19 -2.89 -1.30
CA TYR A 9 4.62 -2.77 -1.12
C TYR A 9 5.31 -4.13 -1.24
N ASP A 10 6.61 -4.12 -1.48
CA ASP A 10 7.45 -5.32 -1.52
C ASP A 10 7.83 -5.81 -0.11
N ALA A 11 8.45 -6.98 0.01
CA ALA A 11 9.02 -7.51 1.26
C ALA A 11 9.97 -6.52 1.95
N GLU A 12 10.67 -5.68 1.19
CA GLU A 12 11.48 -4.60 1.76
C GLU A 12 10.67 -3.37 2.20
N GLY A 13 9.40 -3.28 1.83
CA GLY A 13 8.50 -2.15 2.10
C GLY A 13 8.43 -1.13 0.97
N TRP A 14 9.10 -1.32 -0.16
CA TRP A 14 9.04 -0.37 -1.28
C TRP A 14 7.68 -0.40 -1.97
N TYR A 15 7.10 0.78 -2.25
CA TYR A 15 5.84 0.86 -2.97
C TYR A 15 5.94 0.22 -4.36
N MET A 16 5.00 -0.68 -4.66
CA MET A 16 4.89 -1.36 -5.95
C MET A 16 3.75 -0.83 -6.82
N GLY A 17 2.64 -0.37 -6.21
CA GLY A 17 1.49 0.08 -6.99
C GLY A 17 0.17 0.08 -6.21
N GLU A 18 -0.89 0.41 -6.93
CA GLU A 18 -2.27 0.27 -6.46
C GLU A 18 -2.78 -1.12 -6.84
N THR A 19 -3.52 -1.76 -5.94
CA THR A 19 -4.21 -3.01 -6.18
C THR A 19 -5.60 -2.97 -5.53
N LEU A 20 -6.38 -4.03 -5.71
CA LEU A 20 -7.75 -4.09 -5.22
C LEU A 20 -7.83 -5.12 -4.08
N ALA A 21 -8.52 -4.72 -3.01
CA ALA A 21 -8.96 -5.62 -1.95
C ALA A 21 -10.47 -5.87 -2.10
N ASP A 22 -10.87 -7.12 -1.93
CA ASP A 22 -12.28 -7.51 -1.95
C ASP A 22 -12.90 -7.36 -0.56
N ALA A 23 -14.18 -7.00 -0.52
CA ALA A 23 -14.94 -7.03 0.72
C ALA A 23 -15.12 -8.47 1.22
N ASP A 24 -15.02 -8.66 2.53
CA ASP A 24 -15.26 -9.96 3.15
C ASP A 24 -16.76 -10.32 3.04
N PRO A 25 -17.11 -11.44 2.39
CA PRO A 25 -18.50 -11.85 2.24
C PRO A 25 -19.13 -12.33 3.55
N MET A 26 -18.32 -12.71 4.55
CA MET A 26 -18.78 -13.24 5.84
C MET A 26 -18.91 -12.14 6.90
N VAL A 27 -18.09 -11.09 6.81
CA VAL A 27 -18.05 -9.99 7.80
C VAL A 27 -18.29 -8.64 7.12
N PRO A 28 -19.51 -8.08 7.19
CA PRO A 28 -19.82 -6.79 6.60
C PRO A 28 -18.90 -5.69 7.14
N GLY A 29 -18.22 -4.99 6.24
CA GLY A 29 -17.29 -3.91 6.57
C GLY A 29 -15.84 -4.36 6.78
N ASN A 30 -15.56 -5.67 6.81
CA ASN A 30 -14.20 -6.18 6.75
C ASN A 30 -13.70 -6.25 5.30
N TRP A 31 -12.40 -6.02 5.08
CA TRP A 31 -11.76 -6.06 3.77
C TRP A 31 -10.64 -7.10 3.78
N LEU A 32 -10.61 -7.95 2.76
CA LEU A 32 -9.61 -8.98 2.58
C LEU A 32 -8.37 -8.36 1.92
N LEU A 33 -7.49 -7.80 2.74
CA LEU A 33 -6.25 -7.18 2.30
C LEU A 33 -5.25 -8.25 1.82
N PRO A 34 -4.75 -8.15 0.57
CA PRO A 34 -3.67 -9.02 0.11
C PRO A 34 -2.40 -8.82 0.95
N ALA A 35 -1.51 -9.81 0.93
CA ALA A 35 -0.23 -9.70 1.60
C ALA A 35 0.55 -8.47 1.12
N LEU A 36 1.25 -7.81 2.05
CA LEU A 36 2.05 -6.62 1.79
C LEU A 36 1.25 -5.46 1.17
N THR A 37 0.01 -5.28 1.61
CA THR A 37 -0.81 -4.12 1.23
C THR A 37 -1.16 -3.26 2.43
N THR A 38 -1.52 -2.01 2.16
CA THR A 38 -2.04 -1.07 3.15
C THR A 38 -3.13 -0.23 2.52
N GLU A 39 -4.12 0.14 3.31
CA GLU A 39 -5.18 1.08 2.91
C GLU A 39 -4.69 2.53 2.94
N THR A 40 -3.51 2.77 3.51
CA THR A 40 -2.93 4.10 3.61
C THR A 40 -2.39 4.53 2.26
N LYS A 41 -2.86 5.66 1.74
CA LYS A 41 -2.36 6.23 0.48
C LYS A 41 -0.89 6.66 0.60
N PRO A 42 -0.01 6.28 -0.34
CA PRO A 42 1.36 6.78 -0.37
C PRO A 42 1.36 8.31 -0.56
N PRO A 43 2.36 9.00 0.00
CA PRO A 43 2.61 10.40 -0.31
C PRO A 43 2.94 10.56 -1.80
N ILE A 44 2.77 11.78 -2.31
CA ILE A 44 3.12 12.11 -3.69
C ILE A 44 4.59 11.80 -3.93
N PHE A 45 4.87 11.06 -5.01
CA PHE A 45 6.23 10.80 -5.49
C PHE A 45 6.87 12.13 -5.87
N THR A 46 7.83 12.57 -5.07
CA THR A 46 8.70 13.69 -5.45
C THR A 46 9.87 13.14 -6.24
N ALA A 47 10.41 13.91 -7.19
CA ALA A 47 11.61 13.53 -7.93
C ALA A 47 12.70 12.96 -6.99
N ASN A 48 13.24 11.79 -7.34
CA ASN A 48 14.29 11.06 -6.63
C ASN A 48 13.90 10.45 -5.27
N LYS A 49 12.61 10.40 -4.90
CA LYS A 49 12.18 9.71 -3.67
C LYS A 49 11.08 8.70 -3.94
N THR A 50 11.28 7.50 -3.41
CA THR A 50 10.31 6.42 -3.49
C THR A 50 9.68 6.21 -2.10
N PRO A 51 8.34 6.13 -2.00
CA PRO A 51 7.67 5.81 -0.75
C PRO A 51 7.99 4.37 -0.32
N LYS A 52 8.36 4.23 0.95
CA LYS A 52 8.66 2.97 1.63
C LYS A 52 7.80 2.84 2.88
N TRP A 53 7.11 1.72 3.05
CA TRP A 53 6.30 1.38 4.20
C TRP A 53 7.20 0.97 5.37
N VAL A 54 7.21 1.77 6.44
CA VAL A 54 8.07 1.56 7.61
C VAL A 54 7.29 1.80 8.89
N GLY A 55 7.09 0.76 9.70
CA GLY A 55 6.44 0.87 11.01
C GLY A 55 5.04 1.49 10.92
N TYR A 56 4.22 1.01 9.98
CA TYR A 56 2.82 1.43 9.75
C TYR A 56 2.64 2.82 9.13
N LYS A 57 3.66 3.37 8.47
CA LYS A 57 3.54 4.63 7.72
C LYS A 57 4.44 4.66 6.50
N TRP A 58 4.04 5.43 5.49
CA TRP A 58 4.88 5.72 4.34
C TRP A 58 5.96 6.74 4.73
N LYS A 59 7.20 6.45 4.33
CA LYS A 59 8.33 7.37 4.37
C LYS A 59 8.87 7.56 2.96
N LEU A 60 9.11 8.80 2.56
CA LEU A 60 9.82 9.09 1.31
C LEU A 60 11.32 8.83 1.54
N VAL A 61 11.87 7.83 0.87
CA VAL A 61 13.28 7.47 0.94
C VAL A 61 13.92 7.86 -0.39
N SER A 62 15.02 8.60 -0.33
CA SER A 62 15.80 8.90 -1.53
C SER A 62 16.49 7.63 -2.01
N GLN A 63 16.36 7.31 -3.30
CA GLN A 63 17.30 6.40 -3.94
C GLN A 63 18.58 7.23 -4.15
N GLN A 64 19.55 7.09 -3.23
CA GLN A 64 20.88 7.64 -3.46
C GLN A 64 21.54 6.80 -4.55
N GLU A 65 21.98 7.46 -5.62
CA GLU A 65 22.79 6.89 -6.71
C GLU A 65 24.18 6.49 -6.23
#